data_AF-A0A963G9N5-F1
#
_entry.id   AF-A0A963G9N5-F1
#
_cell.length_a   1.000
_cell.length_b   1.000
_cell.length_c   1.000
_cell.angle_alpha   90.00
_cell.angle_beta   90.00
_cell.angle_gamma   90.00
#
_symmetry.space_group_name_H-M   'P 1'
#
loop_
_entity.id
_entity.type
_entity.pdbx_description
1 polymer ?
#
loop_
_entity_poly.entity_id
_entity_poly.type
_entity_poly.pdbx_seq_one_letter_code
_entity_poly.pdbx_strand_id
1 'polypeptide(L)'
;MSKPQIIFADGKPAFAVIPYDEYLALTLNRERQPASEDNELVPFVLSDYIENPIRVARVEAGLTQQELAARLNVTQGYVSKIEGRKFKVTPTLLQRVQRALDMGHHAAMGRSNG
;
A
#
# COMPACT_ATOMS: atom_id res chain seq x y z
N MET A 1 -0.36 35.31 15.73
CA MET A 1 -1.35 34.57 14.94
C MET A 1 -2.29 35.59 14.33
N SER A 2 -2.34 35.63 13.00
CA SER A 2 -3.28 36.49 12.29
C SER A 2 -4.69 35.96 12.45
N LYS A 3 -5.72 36.83 12.47
CA LYS A 3 -7.11 36.36 12.51
C LYS A 3 -7.43 35.65 11.18
N PRO A 4 -7.75 34.35 11.17
CA PRO A 4 -8.02 33.63 9.92
C PRO A 4 -9.32 34.15 9.29
N GLN A 5 -9.34 34.23 7.96
CA GLN A 5 -10.59 34.45 7.22
C GLN A 5 -11.33 33.12 7.11
N ILE A 6 -12.61 33.10 7.49
CA ILE A 6 -13.44 31.91 7.44
C ILE A 6 -14.42 32.00 6.27
N ILE A 7 -14.45 30.98 5.42
CA ILE A 7 -15.40 30.82 4.33
C ILE A 7 -16.44 29.79 4.77
N PHE A 8 -17.72 30.12 4.60
CA PHE A 8 -18.85 29.29 5.03
C PHE A 8 -19.49 28.57 3.85
N ALA A 9 -19.97 27.34 4.07
CA ALA A 9 -20.87 26.61 3.19
C ALA A 9 -22.06 26.10 4.01
N ASP A 10 -23.29 26.24 3.50
CA ASP A 10 -24.53 25.85 4.20
C ASP A 10 -24.66 26.42 5.62
N GLY A 11 -24.22 27.67 5.81
CA GLY A 11 -24.25 28.35 7.11
C GLY A 11 -23.21 27.85 8.11
N LYS A 12 -22.31 26.95 7.73
CA LYS A 12 -21.25 26.39 8.58
C LYS A 12 -19.86 26.77 8.07
N PRO A 13 -18.88 27.04 8.95
CA PRO A 13 -17.49 27.20 8.53
C PRO A 13 -17.03 26.00 7.72
N ALA A 14 -16.58 26.23 6.49
CA ALA A 14 -16.12 25.19 5.57
C ALA A 14 -14.60 25.29 5.35
N PHE A 15 -14.05 26.50 5.27
CA PHE A 15 -12.62 26.71 5.05
C PHE A 15 -12.09 27.86 5.91
N ALA A 16 -10.82 27.76 6.30
CA ALA A 16 -10.05 28.85 6.92
C ALA A 16 -8.87 29.19 6.01
N VAL A 17 -8.74 30.45 5.64
CA VAL A 17 -7.59 30.96 4.88
C VAL A 17 -6.58 31.52 5.87
N ILE A 18 -5.39 30.96 5.85
CA ILE A 18 -4.25 31.35 6.68
C ILE A 18 -3.02 31.59 5.79
N PRO A 19 -2.06 32.42 6.25
CA PRO A 19 -0.75 32.53 5.62
C PRO A 19 -0.05 31.17 5.46
N TYR A 20 0.72 31.01 4.38
CA TYR A 20 1.30 29.72 4.01
C TYR A 20 2.37 29.20 5.00
N ASP A 21 3.12 30.11 5.60
CA ASP A 21 4.06 29.84 6.69
C ASP A 21 3.35 29.32 7.96
N GLU A 22 2.18 29.90 8.30
CA GLU A 22 1.34 29.40 9.39
C GLU A 22 0.78 27.99 9.07
N TYR A 23 0.41 27.72 7.81
CA TYR A 23 0.00 26.37 7.37
C TYR A 23 1.12 25.34 7.49
N LEU A 24 2.34 25.69 7.06
CA LEU A 24 3.52 24.85 7.19
C LEU A 24 3.81 24.52 8.67
N ALA A 25 3.73 25.52 9.55
CA ALA A 25 3.91 25.30 10.99
C ALA A 25 2.85 24.37 11.59
N LEU A 26 1.61 24.39 11.09
CA LEU A 26 0.55 23.48 11.56
C LEU A 26 0.69 22.05 11.03
N THR A 27 1.19 21.88 9.80
CA THR A 27 1.30 20.57 9.15
C THR A 27 2.59 19.84 9.50
N LEU A 28 3.72 20.55 9.60
CA LEU A 28 5.00 19.97 10.00
C LEU A 28 4.99 19.49 11.46
N ASN A 29 4.18 20.12 12.32
CA ASN A 29 4.00 19.69 13.70
C ASN A 29 3.01 18.51 13.85
N ARG A 30 2.28 18.14 12.79
CA ARG A 30 1.25 17.09 12.82
C ARG A 30 1.82 15.68 12.73
N GLU A 31 3.02 15.50 12.18
CA GLU A 31 3.75 14.23 12.23
C GLU A 31 4.14 13.83 13.68
N ARG A 32 3.99 14.72 14.66
CA ARG A 32 4.33 14.50 16.08
C ARG A 32 3.17 14.64 17.05
N GLN A 33 1.92 14.74 16.57
CA GLN A 33 0.80 14.47 17.47
C GLN A 33 0.69 12.95 17.57
N PRO A 34 0.99 12.33 18.74
CA PRO A 34 0.51 10.98 18.93
C PRO A 34 -0.99 11.04 18.71
N ALA A 35 -1.49 10.13 17.88
CA ALA A 35 -2.90 9.83 17.80
C ALA A 35 -3.43 9.83 19.24
N SER A 36 -4.55 10.52 19.51
CA SER A 36 -5.27 10.39 20.77
C SER A 36 -5.22 8.95 21.24
N GLU A 37 -5.08 8.67 22.54
CA GLU A 37 -4.91 7.30 23.09
C GLU A 37 -5.95 6.28 22.58
N ASP A 38 -7.05 6.76 21.99
CA ASP A 38 -8.15 6.00 21.38
C ASP A 38 -7.99 5.69 19.88
N ASN A 39 -6.91 6.12 19.23
CA ASN A 39 -6.62 5.86 17.82
C ASN A 39 -5.29 5.10 17.73
N GLU A 40 -5.28 3.92 18.34
CA GLU A 40 -4.20 2.95 18.23
C GLU A 40 -3.97 2.65 16.74
N LEU A 41 -2.84 3.13 16.20
CA LEU A 41 -2.45 2.84 14.83
C LEU A 41 -2.14 1.36 14.72
N VAL A 42 -3.13 0.56 14.32
CA VAL A 42 -2.92 -0.85 14.00
C VAL A 42 -2.18 -0.98 12.68
N PRO A 43 -1.16 -1.85 12.59
CA PRO A 43 -0.52 -2.17 11.32
C PRO A 43 -1.56 -2.66 10.31
N PHE A 44 -1.55 -2.11 9.09
CA PHE A 44 -2.38 -2.65 8.00
C PHE A 44 -1.78 -3.98 7.54
N VAL A 45 -2.38 -5.09 7.95
CA VAL A 45 -1.99 -6.44 7.54
C VAL A 45 -2.89 -6.90 6.41
N LEU A 46 -2.31 -7.12 5.22
CA LEU A 46 -3.07 -7.42 4.02
C LEU A 46 -3.84 -8.75 4.10
N SER A 47 -3.29 -9.74 4.83
CA SER A 47 -3.91 -11.04 5.04
C SER A 47 -5.26 -10.97 5.75
N ASP A 48 -5.54 -9.89 6.48
CA ASP A 48 -6.82 -9.69 7.17
C ASP A 48 -7.97 -9.38 6.19
N TYR A 49 -7.63 -8.96 4.97
CA TYR A 49 -8.59 -8.54 3.95
C TYR A 49 -8.56 -9.40 2.68
N ILE A 50 -7.51 -10.21 2.50
CA ILE A 50 -7.31 -11.05 1.32
C ILE A 50 -6.99 -12.48 1.74
N GLU A 51 -7.93 -13.40 1.47
CA GLU A 51 -7.77 -14.82 1.82
C GLU A 51 -6.75 -15.56 0.94
N ASN A 52 -6.57 -15.15 -0.32
CA ASN A 52 -5.72 -15.89 -1.25
C ASN A 52 -4.23 -15.53 -1.01
N PRO A 53 -3.40 -16.49 -0.54
CA PRO A 53 -2.03 -16.20 -0.14
C PRO A 53 -1.12 -15.84 -1.32
N ILE A 54 -1.43 -16.29 -2.54
CA ILE A 54 -0.68 -15.91 -3.75
C ILE A 54 -0.91 -14.43 -4.05
N ARG A 55 -2.16 -13.97 -3.91
CA ARG A 55 -2.50 -12.56 -4.11
C ARG A 55 -1.86 -11.67 -3.04
N VAL A 56 -1.88 -12.10 -1.77
CA VAL A 56 -1.20 -11.39 -0.67
C VAL A 56 0.28 -11.22 -1.00
N ALA A 57 0.99 -12.33 -1.24
CA ALA A 57 2.43 -12.32 -1.53
C ALA A 57 2.79 -11.45 -2.74
N ARG A 58 1.96 -11.47 -3.80
CA ARG A 58 2.17 -10.62 -4.98
C ARG A 58 2.04 -9.13 -4.66
N VAL A 59 1.00 -8.74 -3.92
CA VAL A 59 0.72 -7.35 -3.59
C VAL A 59 1.77 -6.80 -2.63
N GLU A 60 2.19 -7.60 -1.65
CA GLU A 60 3.30 -7.25 -0.75
C GLU A 60 4.62 -7.07 -1.50
N ALA A 61 4.85 -7.85 -2.57
CA ALA A 61 5.98 -7.69 -3.47
C ALA A 61 5.80 -6.52 -4.47
N GLY A 62 4.68 -5.79 -4.45
CA GLY A 62 4.41 -4.64 -5.33
C GLY A 62 4.23 -4.99 -6.81
N LEU A 63 3.88 -6.24 -7.14
CA LEU A 63 3.82 -6.70 -8.53
C LEU A 63 2.39 -6.69 -9.10
N THR A 64 2.29 -6.39 -10.39
CA THR A 64 1.09 -6.68 -11.18
C THR A 64 0.95 -8.19 -11.46
N GLN A 65 -0.25 -8.64 -11.83
CA GLN A 65 -0.46 -10.02 -12.24
C GLN A 65 0.36 -10.41 -13.47
N GLN A 66 0.59 -9.47 -14.39
CA GLN A 66 1.39 -9.69 -15.59
C GLN A 66 2.87 -9.88 -15.26
N GLU A 67 3.42 -9.11 -14.31
CA GLU A 67 4.80 -9.27 -13.86
C GLU A 67 5.00 -10.59 -13.12
N LEU A 68 4.09 -10.98 -12.24
CA LEU A 68 4.15 -12.30 -11.61
C LEU A 68 4.05 -13.42 -12.65
N ALA A 69 3.18 -13.27 -13.66
CA ALA A 69 3.05 -14.23 -14.76
C ALA A 69 4.36 -14.40 -15.54
N ALA A 70 5.04 -13.29 -15.83
CA ALA A 70 6.35 -13.30 -16.49
C ALA A 70 7.39 -14.06 -15.65
N ARG A 71 7.45 -13.83 -14.33
CA ARG A 71 8.37 -14.54 -13.43
C ARG A 71 8.07 -16.03 -13.30
N LEU A 72 6.80 -16.41 -13.40
CA LEU A 72 6.35 -17.81 -13.37
C LEU A 72 6.41 -18.51 -14.73
N ASN A 73 6.72 -17.78 -15.81
CA ASN A 73 6.63 -18.24 -17.19
C ASN A 73 5.25 -18.84 -17.53
N VAL A 74 4.19 -18.10 -17.19
CA VAL A 74 2.78 -18.45 -17.45
C VAL A 74 2.03 -17.25 -18.02
N THR A 75 0.77 -17.44 -18.39
CA THR A 75 -0.08 -16.33 -18.86
C THR A 75 -0.63 -15.51 -17.70
N GLN A 76 -0.95 -14.24 -17.93
CA GLN A 76 -1.64 -13.39 -16.94
C GLN A 76 -3.00 -13.99 -16.55
N GLY A 77 -3.73 -14.59 -17.49
CA GLY A 77 -5.00 -15.28 -17.22
C GLY A 77 -4.84 -16.46 -16.25
N TYR A 78 -3.71 -17.17 -16.29
CA TYR A 78 -3.41 -18.21 -15.30
C TYR A 78 -3.23 -17.61 -13.90
N VAL A 79 -2.51 -16.50 -13.77
CA VAL A 79 -2.36 -15.78 -12.49
C VAL A 79 -3.71 -15.29 -11.97
N SER A 80 -4.55 -14.72 -12.84
CA SER A 80 -5.92 -14.33 -12.46
C SER A 80 -6.76 -15.51 -11.96
N LYS A 81 -6.57 -16.71 -12.53
CA LYS A 81 -7.29 -17.91 -12.11
C LYS A 81 -6.84 -18.39 -10.73
N ILE A 82 -5.53 -18.46 -10.47
CA ILE A 82 -4.98 -18.97 -9.19
C ILE A 82 -5.17 -17.99 -8.03
N GLU A 83 -5.37 -16.70 -8.32
CA GLU A 83 -5.74 -15.67 -7.32
C GLU A 83 -7.25 -15.57 -7.05
N GLY A 84 -8.07 -16.30 -7.82
CA GLY A 84 -9.51 -16.29 -7.66
C GLY A 84 -9.97 -16.92 -6.34
N ARG A 85 -11.07 -16.41 -5.77
CA ARG A 85 -11.62 -16.88 -4.47
C ARG A 85 -11.93 -18.38 -4.41
N LYS A 86 -12.28 -18.99 -5.54
CA LYS A 86 -12.63 -20.42 -5.61
C LYS A 86 -11.42 -21.34 -5.82
N PHE A 87 -10.23 -20.79 -6.03
CA PHE A 87 -9.05 -21.59 -6.31
C PHE A 87 -8.41 -22.11 -5.02
N LYS A 88 -8.35 -23.44 -4.88
CA LYS A 88 -7.64 -24.08 -3.76
C LYS A 88 -6.14 -24.03 -4.01
N VAL A 89 -5.45 -23.11 -3.34
CA VAL A 89 -3.99 -22.99 -3.42
C VAL A 89 -3.34 -24.22 -2.79
N THR A 90 -2.46 -24.88 -3.54
CA THR A 90 -1.65 -25.99 -3.00
C THR A 90 -0.33 -25.46 -2.43
N PRO A 91 0.26 -26.14 -1.43
CA PRO A 91 1.57 -25.75 -0.89
C PRO A 91 2.67 -25.71 -1.95
N THR A 92 2.64 -26.64 -2.91
CA THR A 92 3.60 -26.70 -4.02
C THR A 92 3.51 -25.50 -4.95
N LEU A 93 2.30 -25.02 -5.24
CA LEU A 93 2.09 -23.81 -6.04
C LEU A 93 2.56 -22.57 -5.29
N LEU A 94 2.23 -22.46 -3.99
CA LEU A 94 2.65 -21.34 -3.16
C LEU A 94 4.18 -21.26 -3.06
N GLN A 95 4.86 -22.38 -2.86
CA GLN A 95 6.33 -22.44 -2.89
C GLN A 95 6.92 -22.01 -4.23
N ARG A 96 6.29 -22.39 -5.34
CA ARG A 96 6.72 -21.97 -6.68
C ARG A 96 6.57 -20.46 -6.86
N VAL A 97 5.47 -19.87 -6.36
CA VAL A 97 5.25 -18.42 -6.34
C VAL A 97 6.33 -17.73 -5.50
N GLN A 98 6.58 -18.19 -4.27
CA GLN A 98 7.57 -17.57 -3.40
C GLN A 98 8.96 -17.51 -4.05
N ARG A 99 9.42 -18.63 -4.62
CA ARG A 99 10.71 -18.66 -5.35
C ARG A 99 10.76 -17.67 -6.51
N ALA A 100 9.65 -17.49 -7.23
CA ALA A 100 9.56 -16.53 -8.33
C ALA A 100 9.62 -15.07 -7.83
N LEU A 101 9.08 -14.79 -6.63
CA LEU A 101 9.20 -13.47 -6.00
C LEU A 101 10.64 -13.19 -5.57
N ASP A 102 11.29 -14.15 -4.91
CA ASP A 102 12.66 -14.02 -4.40
C ASP A 102 13.68 -13.76 -5.53
N MET A 103 13.53 -14.43 -6.67
CA MET A 103 14.43 -14.26 -7.82
C MET A 103 14.40 -12.84 -8.42
N GLY A 104 13.32 -12.09 -8.26
CA GLY A 104 13.25 -10.70 -8.72
C GLY A 104 13.90 -9.69 -7.78
N HIS A 105 14.12 -10.03 -6.50
CA HIS A 105 14.78 -9.13 -5.54
C HIS A 105 16.28 -8.97 -5.84
N HIS A 106 16.94 -10.00 -6.39
CA HIS A 106 18.36 -9.95 -6.72
C HIS A 106 18.70 -9.03 -7.92
N ALA A 107 17.79 -8.86 -8.89
CA ALA A 107 18.04 -8.01 -10.06
C ALA A 107 18.03 -6.50 -9.75
N ALA A 108 17.36 -6.08 -8.67
CA ALA A 108 17.25 -4.67 -8.27
C ALA A 108 18.43 -4.17 -7.41
N MET A 109 19.12 -5.05 -6.69
CA MET A 109 20.27 -4.69 -5.84
C MET A 109 21.61 -4.55 -6.60
N GLY A 110 21.66 -4.87 -7.90
CA GLY A 110 22.87 -4.79 -8.72
C GLY A 110 23.12 -3.45 -9.44
N ARG A 111 22.33 -2.41 -9.19
CA ARG A 111 22.38 -1.12 -9.92
C ARG A 111 22.77 0.11 -9.08
N SER A 112 23.24 -0.06 -7.85
CA SER A 112 23.85 1.02 -7.07
C SER A 112 25.34 0.77 -6.89
N ASN A 113 26.12 1.05 -7.93
CA ASN A 113 27.53 1.42 -7.83
C ASN A 113 27.94 2.04 -9.17
N GLY A 114 27.91 3.36 -9.21
CA GLY A 114 28.34 4.23 -10.29
C GLY A 114 28.41 5.65 -9.77
#